data_AF-A0A1C5LWR7-F1
#
_entry.id   AF-A0A1C5LWR7-F1
#
_cell.length_a   1.000
_cell.length_b   1.000
_cell.length_c   1.000
_cell.angle_alpha   90.00
_cell.angle_beta   90.00
_cell.angle_gamma   90.00
#
_symmetry.space_group_name_H-M   'P 1'
#
loop_
_entity.id
_entity.type
_entity.pdbx_description
1 polymer ?
#
loop_
_entity_poly.entity_id
_entity_poly.type
_entity_poly.pdbx_seq_one_letter_code
_entity_poly.pdbx_strand_id
1 'polypeptide(L)'
;MKFKMRALYFSPAGNTEKMARAIAKAQEAVCDQIPPAYPSENEKLLFIGVEMKGSSANKAVLDLCRDLTPARAKNVAFFAVGSGNFSAVEELKNIVKGKGIEVAGTTYECTVKGGLFKQGKVSDGDVSGVVAWAEEIVNSLAV
;
A
#
# COMPACT_ATOMS: atom_id res chain seq x y z
N MET A 1 4.19 -16.62 8.14
CA MET A 1 4.87 -15.61 7.28
C MET A 1 5.96 -16.25 6.40
N LYS A 2 5.94 -16.06 5.06
CA LYS A 2 6.93 -16.67 4.12
C LYS A 2 8.29 -15.97 4.07
N PHE A 3 8.31 -14.66 4.29
CA PHE A 3 9.51 -13.81 4.33
C PHE A 3 9.18 -12.48 5.02
N LYS A 4 10.18 -11.73 5.49
CA LYS A 4 9.96 -10.46 6.20
C LYS A 4 9.21 -9.48 5.30
N MET A 5 8.01 -9.07 5.74
CA MET A 5 7.17 -8.11 5.04
C MET A 5 6.38 -7.24 6.01
N ARG A 6 5.86 -6.11 5.50
CA ARG A 6 5.06 -5.16 6.28
C ARG A 6 4.00 -4.53 5.41
N ALA A 7 2.85 -4.19 5.99
CA ALA A 7 1.85 -3.32 5.39
C ALA A 7 1.87 -1.95 6.05
N LEU A 8 2.05 -0.90 5.25
CA LEU A 8 1.98 0.49 5.69
C LEU A 8 0.77 1.16 5.05
N TYR A 9 0.12 2.07 5.78
CA TYR A 9 -1.05 2.77 5.24
C TYR A 9 -1.09 4.27 5.57
N PHE A 10 -1.53 5.07 4.61
CA PHE A 10 -2.00 6.43 4.85
C PHE A 10 -3.53 6.43 4.70
N SER A 11 -4.27 6.63 5.80
CA SER A 11 -5.72 6.42 5.82
C SER A 11 -6.55 7.54 6.49
N PRO A 12 -6.61 8.75 5.91
CA PRO A 12 -7.46 9.85 6.38
C PRO A 12 -8.95 9.49 6.53
N ALA A 13 -9.48 8.54 5.77
CA ALA A 13 -10.86 8.07 5.89
C ALA A 13 -10.97 6.62 6.38
N GLY A 14 -9.89 6.02 6.87
CA GLY A 14 -9.88 4.69 7.51
C GLY A 14 -10.03 3.50 6.55
N ASN A 15 -10.10 3.71 5.24
CA ASN A 15 -10.30 2.62 4.28
C ASN A 15 -9.02 1.80 4.06
N THR A 16 -7.89 2.46 3.78
CA THR A 16 -6.62 1.77 3.58
C THR A 16 -6.08 1.17 4.87
N GLU A 17 -6.43 1.71 6.04
CA GLU A 17 -6.16 1.06 7.32
C GLU A 17 -6.87 -0.30 7.42
N LYS A 18 -8.18 -0.35 7.13
CA LYS A 18 -8.96 -1.60 7.17
C LYS A 18 -8.34 -2.66 6.25
N MET A 19 -7.96 -2.25 5.03
CA MET A 19 -7.30 -3.11 4.05
C MET A 19 -5.90 -3.56 4.50
N ALA A 20 -5.04 -2.65 4.95
CA ALA A 20 -3.69 -2.96 5.41
C ALA A 20 -3.68 -3.95 6.57
N ARG A 21 -4.57 -3.74 7.55
CA ARG A 21 -4.73 -4.65 8.69
C ARG A 21 -5.19 -6.03 8.26
N ALA A 22 -6.08 -6.12 7.26
CA ALA A 22 -6.52 -7.40 6.72
C ALA A 22 -5.39 -8.14 6.00
N ILE A 23 -4.62 -7.45 5.14
CA ILE A 23 -3.43 -8.01 4.49
C ILE A 23 -2.43 -8.51 5.53
N ALA A 24 -2.08 -7.65 6.49
CA ALA A 24 -1.12 -7.99 7.53
C ALA A 24 -1.56 -9.18 8.38
N LYS A 25 -2.85 -9.25 8.74
CA LYS A 25 -3.40 -10.40 9.46
C LYS A 25 -3.29 -11.69 8.63
N ALA A 26 -3.66 -11.65 7.35
CA ALA A 26 -3.63 -12.81 6.46
C ALA A 26 -2.21 -13.33 6.21
N GLN A 27 -1.22 -12.43 6.14
CA GLN A 27 0.18 -12.75 5.84
C GLN A 27 1.07 -12.89 7.08
N GLU A 28 0.49 -12.75 8.29
CA GLU A 28 1.19 -12.69 9.57
C GLU A 28 2.33 -11.64 9.58
N ALA A 29 2.04 -10.46 9.03
CA ALA A 29 2.99 -9.36 8.85
C ALA A 29 2.73 -8.20 9.84
N VAL A 30 3.71 -7.31 9.95
CA VAL A 30 3.55 -6.06 10.72
C VAL A 30 2.66 -5.08 9.94
N CYS A 31 1.80 -4.34 10.65
CA CYS A 31 0.98 -3.27 10.07
C CYS A 31 1.21 -1.96 10.84
N ASP A 32 1.43 -0.86 10.13
CA ASP A 32 1.61 0.46 10.74
C ASP A 32 1.09 1.59 9.85
N GLN A 33 0.77 2.73 10.46
CA GLN A 33 0.41 3.94 9.74
C GLN A 33 1.65 4.59 9.10
N ILE A 34 1.46 5.39 8.06
CA ILE A 34 2.48 6.26 7.48
C ILE A 34 2.37 7.66 8.11
N PRO A 35 3.47 8.24 8.64
CA PRO A 35 4.81 7.64 8.78
C PRO A 35 4.86 6.55 9.87
N PRO A 36 5.64 5.47 9.68
CA PRO A 36 5.71 4.39 10.65
C PRO A 36 6.50 4.79 11.89
N ALA A 37 6.18 4.17 13.03
CA ALA A 37 6.89 4.39 14.29
C ALA A 37 8.37 3.94 14.21
N TYR A 38 8.65 2.91 13.42
CA TYR A 38 10.00 2.42 13.15
C TYR A 38 10.24 2.25 11.65
N PRO A 39 11.44 2.57 11.15
CA PRO A 39 11.76 2.40 9.74
C PRO A 39 11.62 0.94 9.29
N SER A 40 11.42 0.77 7.98
CA SER A 40 11.63 -0.52 7.31
C SER A 40 13.11 -0.91 7.36
N GLU A 41 13.37 -2.18 7.62
CA GLU A 41 14.70 -2.77 7.66
C GLU A 41 14.67 -4.16 7.01
N ASN A 42 15.32 -4.31 5.86
CA ASN A 42 15.48 -5.58 5.15
C ASN A 42 14.15 -6.33 4.88
N GLU A 43 13.04 -5.62 4.64
CA GLU A 43 11.82 -6.26 4.15
C GLU A 43 12.02 -6.77 2.71
N LYS A 44 11.63 -8.03 2.45
CA LYS A 44 11.54 -8.54 1.08
C LYS A 44 10.39 -7.84 0.34
N LEU A 45 9.31 -7.48 1.05
CA LEU A 45 8.14 -6.80 0.49
C LEU A 45 7.54 -5.76 1.45
N LEU A 46 7.20 -4.60 0.93
CA LEU A 46 6.43 -3.57 1.62
C LEU A 46 5.13 -3.30 0.87
N PHE A 47 3.98 -3.57 1.50
CA PHE A 47 2.69 -3.09 0.99
C PHE A 47 2.49 -1.63 1.39
N ILE A 48 2.11 -0.76 0.46
CA ILE A 48 1.85 0.66 0.72
C ILE A 48 0.42 1.00 0.30
N GLY A 49 -0.41 1.28 1.29
CA GLY A 49 -1.80 1.70 1.15
C GLY A 49 -1.94 3.21 1.04
N VAL A 50 -2.50 3.69 -0.07
CA VAL A 50 -2.70 5.13 -0.32
C VAL A 50 -4.17 5.46 -0.42
N GLU A 51 -4.70 6.23 0.53
CA GLU A 51 -6.05 6.75 0.40
C GLU A 51 -6.03 8.07 -0.38
N MET A 52 -6.54 8.02 -1.60
CA MET A 52 -6.50 9.08 -2.59
C MET A 52 -7.57 10.14 -2.33
N LYS A 53 -7.15 11.40 -2.25
CA LYS A 53 -8.02 12.57 -2.23
C LYS A 53 -7.54 13.57 -3.27
N GLY A 54 -8.20 13.59 -4.43
CA GLY A 54 -7.76 14.37 -5.59
C GLY A 54 -6.69 13.64 -6.41
N SER A 55 -5.88 14.39 -7.15
CA SER A 55 -4.95 13.87 -8.16
C SER A 55 -3.48 13.80 -7.72
N SER A 56 -3.16 14.24 -6.50
CA SER A 56 -1.77 14.31 -6.00
C SER A 56 -1.55 13.34 -4.85
N ALA A 57 -0.35 12.78 -4.77
CA ALA A 57 0.05 11.92 -3.66
C ALA A 57 0.17 12.75 -2.38
N ASN A 58 -0.17 12.15 -1.23
CA ASN A 58 0.03 12.81 0.05
C ASN A 58 1.53 12.96 0.36
N LYS A 59 1.92 14.10 0.95
CA LYS A 59 3.31 14.37 1.33
C LYS A 59 3.94 13.27 2.20
N ALA A 60 3.22 12.70 3.16
CA ALA A 60 3.76 11.64 4.02
C ALA A 60 4.10 10.37 3.23
N VAL A 61 3.30 10.04 2.21
CA VAL A 61 3.56 8.88 1.33
C VAL A 61 4.72 9.17 0.38
N LEU A 62 4.79 10.41 -0.15
CA LEU A 62 5.92 10.87 -0.97
C LEU A 62 7.23 10.81 -0.20
N ASP A 63 7.26 11.33 1.02
CA ASP A 63 8.44 11.35 1.88
C ASP A 63 8.87 9.92 2.23
N LEU A 64 7.93 9.03 2.57
CA LEU A 64 8.23 7.60 2.77
C LEU A 64 8.91 7.00 1.52
N CYS A 65 8.32 7.18 0.33
CA CYS A 65 8.89 6.63 -0.90
C CYS A 65 10.26 7.23 -1.22
N ARG A 66 10.49 8.51 -0.87
CA ARG A 66 11.79 9.20 -1.01
C ARG A 66 12.84 8.72 0.00
N ASP A 67 12.43 8.19 1.14
CA ASP A 67 13.34 7.68 2.17
C ASP A 67 13.64 6.17 2.06
N LEU A 68 12.88 5.45 1.23
CA LEU A 68 13.15 4.04 0.97
C LEU A 68 14.48 3.85 0.24
N THR A 69 15.11 2.72 0.50
CA THR A 69 16.31 2.23 -0.19
C THR A 69 16.22 0.70 -0.33
N PRO A 70 17.04 0.07 -1.19
CA PRO A 70 17.11 -1.39 -1.27
C PRO A 70 17.56 -2.08 0.02
N ALA A 71 18.15 -1.37 0.99
CA ALA A 71 18.45 -1.91 2.31
C ALA A 71 17.21 -1.95 3.23
N ARG A 72 16.21 -1.08 2.96
CA ARG A 72 14.95 -1.03 3.70
C ARG A 72 13.91 -1.97 3.10
N ALA A 73 13.69 -1.93 1.80
CA ALA A 73 12.76 -2.82 1.11
C ALA A 73 13.29 -3.24 -0.27
N LYS A 74 13.18 -4.52 -0.60
CA LYS A 74 13.52 -5.03 -1.94
C LYS A 74 12.42 -4.81 -2.97
N ASN A 75 11.17 -5.00 -2.54
CA ASN A 75 9.98 -4.84 -3.36
C ASN A 75 8.94 -3.98 -2.64
N VAL A 76 8.14 -3.25 -3.42
CA VAL A 76 6.98 -2.50 -2.96
C VAL A 76 5.75 -2.90 -3.78
N ALA A 77 4.62 -3.13 -3.11
CA ALA A 77 3.34 -3.33 -3.76
C ALA A 77 2.36 -2.24 -3.31
N PHE A 78 1.70 -1.56 -4.25
CA PHE A 78 0.77 -0.47 -3.93
C PHE A 78 -0.67 -0.94 -3.99
N PHE A 79 -1.46 -0.53 -3.01
CA PHE A 79 -2.92 -0.55 -3.10
C PHE A 79 -3.47 0.82 -2.77
N ALA A 80 -4.57 1.21 -3.40
CA ALA A 80 -5.13 2.54 -3.26
C ALA A 80 -6.64 2.51 -3.17
N VAL A 81 -7.19 3.42 -2.35
CA VAL A 81 -8.63 3.62 -2.22
C VAL A 81 -8.96 5.06 -2.57
N GLY A 82 -9.92 5.27 -3.48
CA GLY A 82 -10.23 6.62 -3.99
C GLY A 82 -11.57 6.69 -4.70
N SER A 83 -11.84 7.81 -5.37
CA SER A 83 -13.06 8.06 -6.13
C SER A 83 -12.89 7.83 -7.65
N GLY A 84 -11.92 7.00 -8.05
CA GLY A 84 -11.67 6.64 -9.46
C GLY A 84 -10.51 7.36 -10.16
N ASN A 85 -9.70 8.14 -9.43
CA ASN A 85 -8.43 8.66 -9.95
C ASN A 85 -7.28 8.18 -9.05
N PHE A 86 -6.35 7.44 -9.65
CA PHE A 86 -5.19 6.83 -8.98
C PHE A 86 -3.85 7.25 -9.61
N SER A 87 -3.84 8.25 -10.48
CA SER A 87 -2.64 8.63 -11.26
C SER A 87 -1.42 8.98 -10.39
N ALA A 88 -1.63 9.48 -9.17
CA ALA A 88 -0.54 9.76 -8.25
C ALA A 88 0.21 8.50 -7.78
N VAL A 89 -0.39 7.31 -7.88
CA VAL A 89 0.29 6.06 -7.54
C VAL A 89 1.41 5.76 -8.55
N GLU A 90 1.26 6.17 -9.82
CA GLU A 90 2.31 6.04 -10.83
C GLU A 90 3.53 6.91 -10.51
N GLU A 91 3.32 8.12 -9.98
CA GLU A 91 4.41 8.96 -9.47
C GLU A 91 5.17 8.25 -8.34
N LEU A 92 4.46 7.65 -7.37
CA LEU A 92 5.07 6.92 -6.26
C LEU A 92 5.87 5.70 -6.74
N LYS A 93 5.33 4.95 -7.70
CA LYS A 93 6.05 3.83 -8.35
C LYS A 93 7.36 4.28 -9.00
N ASN A 94 7.33 5.40 -9.73
CA ASN A 94 8.51 5.93 -10.39
C ASN A 94 9.59 6.36 -9.38
N ILE A 95 9.18 6.94 -8.25
CA ILE A 95 10.10 7.31 -7.16
C ILE A 95 10.82 6.08 -6.59
N VAL A 96 10.08 5.00 -6.26
CA VAL A 96 10.71 3.79 -5.68
C VAL A 96 11.56 3.03 -6.71
N LYS A 97 11.13 2.96 -7.97
CA LYS A 97 11.92 2.38 -9.07
C LYS A 97 13.23 3.14 -9.28
N GLY A 98 13.19 4.48 -9.26
CA GLY A 98 14.38 5.32 -9.37
C GLY A 98 15.41 5.10 -8.25
N LYS A 99 15.05 4.37 -7.19
CA LYS A 99 15.91 4.00 -6.06
C LYS A 99 16.40 2.55 -6.12
N GLY A 100 16.12 1.84 -7.21
CA GLY A 100 16.47 0.42 -7.37
C GLY A 100 15.59 -0.51 -6.52
N ILE A 101 14.36 -0.10 -6.22
CA ILE A 101 13.36 -0.93 -5.53
C ILE A 101 12.34 -1.37 -6.56
N GLU A 102 12.05 -2.67 -6.58
CA GLU A 102 11.10 -3.24 -7.53
C GLU A 102 9.65 -2.92 -7.13
N VAL A 103 8.79 -2.74 -8.12
CA VAL A 103 7.34 -2.64 -7.90
C VAL A 103 6.74 -4.00 -8.23
N ALA A 104 6.21 -4.68 -7.20
CA ALA A 104 5.64 -6.01 -7.32
C ALA A 104 4.16 -5.93 -7.72
N GLY A 105 3.82 -6.65 -8.80
CA GLY A 105 2.46 -6.73 -9.31
C GLY A 105 1.91 -5.42 -9.88
N THR A 106 0.64 -5.46 -10.28
CA THR A 106 -0.14 -4.26 -10.60
C THR A 106 -0.71 -3.64 -9.32
N THR A 107 -1.02 -2.34 -9.36
CA THR A 107 -1.68 -1.67 -8.23
C THR A 107 -3.06 -2.24 -8.03
N TYR A 108 -3.42 -2.52 -6.79
CA TYR A 108 -4.82 -2.77 -6.43
C TYR A 108 -5.56 -1.44 -6.25
N GLU A 109 -6.49 -1.14 -7.14
CA GLU A 109 -7.26 0.12 -7.11
C GLU A 109 -8.71 -0.16 -6.68
N CYS A 110 -9.12 0.39 -5.55
CA CYS A 110 -10.47 0.26 -5.03
C CYS A 110 -11.22 1.60 -5.11
N THR A 111 -12.25 1.64 -5.94
CA THR A 111 -13.10 2.82 -6.06
C THR A 111 -14.26 2.75 -5.08
N VAL A 112 -14.31 3.70 -4.15
CA VAL A 112 -15.42 3.86 -3.21
C VAL A 112 -16.25 5.08 -3.57
N LYS A 113 -17.58 4.91 -3.62
CA LYS A 113 -18.52 6.01 -3.88
C LYS A 113 -18.84 6.74 -2.58
N GLY A 114 -18.49 8.02 -2.52
CA GLY A 114 -18.77 8.91 -1.39
C GLY A 114 -19.82 9.96 -1.70
N GLY A 115 -20.26 10.68 -0.67
CA GLY A 115 -21.07 11.89 -0.81
C GLY A 115 -20.19 13.15 -0.90
N LEU A 116 -20.81 14.31 -1.13
CA LEU A 116 -20.13 15.59 -1.37
C LEU A 116 -19.10 15.99 -0.28
N PHE A 117 -19.28 15.50 0.95
CA PHE A 117 -18.42 15.83 2.10
C PHE A 117 -17.67 14.63 2.70
N LYS A 118 -17.90 13.40 2.23
CA LYS A 118 -17.35 12.20 2.85
C LYS A 118 -17.06 11.11 1.82
N GLN A 119 -15.82 10.63 1.82
CA GLN A 119 -15.42 9.47 1.01
C GLN A 119 -16.22 8.23 1.42
N GLY A 120 -16.51 7.38 0.43
CA GLY A 120 -17.16 6.09 0.64
C GLY A 120 -16.34 5.16 1.53
N LYS A 121 -16.94 4.03 1.89
CA LYS A 121 -16.28 2.99 2.68
C LYS A 121 -16.06 1.74 1.86
N VAL A 122 -14.91 1.09 2.08
CA VAL A 122 -14.64 -0.23 1.50
C VAL A 122 -15.59 -1.26 2.09
N SER A 123 -16.18 -2.07 1.23
CA SER A 123 -17.01 -3.22 1.60
C SER A 123 -16.14 -4.38 2.09
N ASP A 124 -16.76 -5.43 2.62
CA ASP A 124 -16.03 -6.65 2.97
C ASP A 124 -15.57 -7.44 1.73
N GLY A 125 -16.27 -7.28 0.60
CA GLY A 125 -15.81 -7.78 -0.70
C GLY A 125 -14.53 -7.10 -1.16
N ASP A 126 -14.41 -5.78 -0.99
CA ASP A 126 -13.18 -5.03 -1.32
C ASP A 126 -12.02 -5.47 -0.43
N VAL A 127 -12.27 -5.68 0.87
CA VAL A 127 -11.26 -6.17 1.81
C VAL A 127 -10.82 -7.60 1.46
N SER A 128 -11.76 -8.47 1.06
CA SER A 128 -11.40 -9.82 0.62
C SER A 128 -10.60 -9.80 -0.68
N GLY A 129 -10.96 -8.91 -1.62
CA GLY A 129 -10.26 -8.75 -2.89
C GLY A 129 -8.82 -8.27 -2.73
N VAL A 130 -8.55 -7.30 -1.85
CA VAL A 130 -7.17 -6.84 -1.60
C VAL A 130 -6.33 -7.91 -0.89
N VAL A 131 -6.94 -8.74 -0.04
CA VAL A 131 -6.23 -9.87 0.60
C VAL A 131 -5.83 -10.92 -0.43
N ALA A 132 -6.73 -11.28 -1.34
CA ALA A 132 -6.43 -12.22 -2.42
C ALA A 132 -5.32 -11.69 -3.35
N TRP A 133 -5.40 -10.42 -3.75
CA TRP A 133 -4.35 -9.76 -4.52
C TRP A 133 -3.00 -9.77 -3.79
N ALA A 134 -2.98 -9.49 -2.49
CA ALA A 134 -1.75 -9.50 -1.71
C ALA A 134 -1.16 -10.93 -1.64
N GLU A 135 -2.00 -11.95 -1.50
CA GLU A 135 -1.57 -13.35 -1.50
C GLU A 135 -0.91 -13.75 -2.83
N GLU A 136 -1.47 -13.35 -3.97
CA GLU A 136 -0.85 -13.58 -5.28
C GLU A 136 0.56 -12.97 -5.37
N ILE A 137 0.73 -11.73 -4.91
CA ILE A 137 2.03 -11.07 -4.86
C ILE A 137 3.00 -11.83 -3.94
N VAL A 138 2.57 -12.18 -2.73
CA VAL A 138 3.41 -12.92 -1.78
C VAL A 138 3.85 -14.25 -2.39
N ASN A 139 2.94 -14.97 -3.05
CA ASN A 139 3.24 -16.24 -3.71
C ASN A 139 4.24 -16.08 -4.86
N SER A 140 4.11 -15.03 -5.66
CA SER A 140 5.04 -14.73 -6.76
C SER A 140 6.46 -14.41 -6.31
N LEU A 141 6.63 -13.94 -5.06
CA LEU A 141 7.92 -13.60 -4.47
C LEU A 141 8.44 -14.66 -3.50
N ALA A 142 7.69 -15.73 -3.24
CA ALA A 142 8.10 -16.78 -2.31
C ALA A 142 9.04 -17.83 -2.92
N VAL A 143 9.26 -17.74 -4.24
CA VAL A 143 10.24 -18.53 -4.99
C VAL A 143 11.68 -18.13 -4.68
#